data_AF-A0A747IBX6-F1
#
_entry.id   AF-A0A747IBX6-F1
#
_cell.length_a   1.000
_cell.length_b   1.000
_cell.length_c   1.000
_cell.angle_alpha   90.00
_cell.angle_beta   90.00
_cell.angle_gamma   90.00
#
_symmetry.space_group_name_H-M   'P 1'
#
loop_
_entity.id
_entity.type
_entity.pdbx_description
1 polymer ?
#
loop_
_entity_poly.entity_id
_entity_poly.type
_entity_poly.pdbx_seq_one_letter_code
_entity_poly.pdbx_strand_id
1 'polypeptide(L)'
;LLQSQQNSDEALSIKRDADPAFDFCGYLEALPDPDGMYIGNANIIPRQPRLYLYHAYLAYMEAHGYRNTLSLTMFGKGLPAMLKEYGLSYEKRRKNQGIQTNLTLREESNADWLPKCDDPIAK
;
A
#
# COMPACT_ATOMS: atom_id res chain seq x y z
N LEU A 1 -27.97 9.37 -8.87
CA LEU A 1 -27.18 8.58 -7.90
C LEU A 1 -26.53 7.37 -8.57
N LEU A 2 -27.27 6.53 -9.29
CA LEU A 2 -26.67 5.34 -9.93
C LEU A 2 -25.61 5.68 -10.99
N GLN A 3 -25.90 6.65 -11.86
CA GLN A 3 -24.98 7.06 -12.93
C GLN A 3 -23.70 7.72 -12.41
N SER A 4 -23.77 8.47 -11.30
CA SER A 4 -22.57 9.05 -10.68
C SER A 4 -21.69 7.98 -10.03
N GLN A 5 -22.30 6.95 -9.43
CA GLN A 5 -21.54 5.82 -8.89
C GLN A 5 -20.90 5.00 -10.03
N GLN A 6 -21.65 4.70 -11.09
CA GLN A 6 -21.13 3.99 -12.26
C GLN A 6 -19.94 4.71 -12.90
N ASN A 7 -20.05 6.03 -13.09
CA ASN A 7 -18.94 6.82 -13.65
C ASN A 7 -17.72 6.86 -12.71
N SER A 8 -17.93 6.83 -11.39
CA SER A 8 -16.85 6.78 -10.40
C SER A 8 -16.13 5.44 -10.41
N ASP A 9 -16.87 4.34 -10.50
CA ASP A 9 -16.31 2.99 -10.51
C ASP A 9 -15.52 2.72 -11.80
N GLU A 10 -16.03 3.18 -12.95
CA GLU A 10 -15.31 3.12 -14.22
C GLU A 10 -14.03 3.97 -14.20
N ALA A 11 -14.10 5.20 -13.66
CA ALA A 11 -12.93 6.05 -13.51
C ALA A 11 -11.88 5.44 -12.58
N LEU A 12 -12.31 4.76 -11.50
CA LEU A 12 -11.42 4.07 -10.58
C LEU A 12 -10.72 2.89 -11.29
N SER A 13 -11.47 2.10 -12.06
CA SER A 13 -10.92 0.99 -12.85
C SER A 13 -9.85 1.46 -13.82
N ILE A 14 -10.11 2.53 -14.58
CA ILE A 14 -9.15 3.08 -15.55
C ILE A 14 -7.86 3.54 -14.85
N LYS A 15 -7.97 4.19 -13.69
CA LYS A 15 -6.79 4.63 -12.92
C LYS A 15 -5.96 3.44 -12.42
N ARG A 16 -6.60 2.36 -11.99
CA ARG A 16 -5.93 1.14 -11.55
C ARG A 16 -5.14 0.49 -12.69
N ASP A 17 -5.73 0.39 -13.87
CA ASP A 17 -5.05 -0.16 -15.04
C ASP A 17 -3.85 0.69 -15.51
N ALA A 18 -3.92 2.01 -15.28
CA ALA A 18 -2.91 2.97 -15.75
C ALA A 18 -1.74 3.19 -14.78
N ASP A 19 -1.96 3.05 -13.46
CA ASP A 19 -0.96 3.37 -12.43
C ASP A 19 -0.87 2.24 -11.38
N PRO A 20 0.22 1.44 -11.40
CA PRO A 20 0.42 0.36 -10.42
C PRO A 20 0.50 0.83 -8.96
N ALA A 21 0.96 2.06 -8.70
CA ALA A 21 0.98 2.60 -7.34
C ALA A 21 -0.44 2.98 -6.87
N PHE A 22 -1.28 3.40 -7.81
CA PHE A 22 -2.71 3.62 -7.56
C PHE A 22 -3.44 2.29 -7.32
N ASP A 23 -3.15 1.28 -8.13
CA ASP A 23 -3.73 -0.07 -7.97
C ASP A 23 -3.33 -0.72 -6.65
N PHE A 24 -2.06 -0.57 -6.23
CA PHE A 24 -1.60 -0.99 -4.90
C PHE A 24 -2.46 -0.41 -3.76
N CYS A 25 -2.94 0.83 -3.88
CA CYS A 25 -3.79 1.44 -2.85
C CYS A 25 -5.14 0.72 -2.69
N GLY A 26 -5.59 -0.05 -3.69
CA GLY A 26 -6.77 -0.91 -3.60
C GLY A 26 -6.63 -2.06 -2.60
N TYR A 27 -5.40 -2.43 -2.24
CA TYR A 27 -5.07 -3.43 -1.22
C TYR A 27 -4.96 -2.84 0.19
N LEU A 28 -5.27 -1.55 0.37
CA LEU A 28 -5.21 -0.88 1.66
C LEU A 28 -6.60 -0.68 2.25
N GLU A 29 -6.65 -0.65 3.57
CA GLU A 29 -7.80 -0.21 4.34
C GLU A 29 -7.35 0.70 5.48
N ALA A 30 -8.26 1.58 5.91
CA ALA A 30 -8.01 2.56 6.95
C ALA A 30 -8.57 2.09 8.29
N LEU A 31 -7.72 2.09 9.31
CA LEU A 31 -8.07 1.94 10.71
C LEU A 31 -8.58 3.27 11.30
N PRO A 32 -9.34 3.24 12.41
CA PRO A 32 -9.79 4.45 13.10
C PRO A 32 -8.66 5.32 13.64
N ASP A 33 -7.54 4.70 14.01
CA ASP A 33 -6.39 5.35 14.63
C ASP A 33 -5.09 5.01 13.88
N PRO A 34 -4.03 5.84 13.98
CA PRO A 34 -2.73 5.62 13.33
C PRO A 34 -1.88 4.53 14.02
N ASP A 35 -2.47 3.35 14.16
CA ASP A 35 -1.89 2.14 14.77
C ASP A 35 -1.71 0.99 13.76
N GLY A 36 -1.77 1.31 12.46
CA GLY A 36 -1.49 0.38 11.36
C GLY A 36 0.01 0.27 11.07
N MET A 37 0.35 0.20 9.79
CA MET A 37 1.71 -0.03 9.32
C MET A 37 2.63 1.17 9.56
N TYR A 38 3.91 0.91 9.74
CA TYR A 38 4.93 1.96 9.68
C TYR A 38 5.23 2.34 8.23
N ILE A 39 5.63 3.58 7.96
CA ILE A 39 6.02 3.98 6.60
C ILE A 39 7.23 3.15 6.10
N GLY A 40 8.24 2.94 6.97
CA GLY A 40 9.47 2.23 6.62
C GLY A 40 10.36 2.99 5.63
N ASN A 41 11.43 2.34 5.19
CA ASN A 41 12.32 2.85 4.14
C ASN A 41 13.11 1.70 3.50
N ALA A 42 13.64 1.92 2.29
CA ALA A 42 14.33 0.88 1.51
C ALA A 42 15.56 0.26 2.20
N ASN A 43 16.17 0.94 3.17
CA ASN A 43 17.40 0.50 3.81
C ASN A 43 17.16 -0.47 4.98
N ILE A 44 15.91 -0.71 5.37
CA ILE A 44 15.58 -1.69 6.42
C ILE A 44 15.65 -3.10 5.81
N ILE A 45 16.57 -3.92 6.31
CA ILE A 45 16.85 -5.28 5.84
C ILE A 45 16.84 -6.23 7.06
N PRO A 46 16.13 -7.38 7.02
CA PRO A 46 15.32 -7.89 5.90
C PRO A 46 14.04 -7.07 5.68
N ARG A 47 13.47 -7.16 4.46
CA ARG A 47 12.20 -6.48 4.16
C ARG A 47 11.06 -7.12 4.96
N GLN A 48 10.22 -6.30 5.59
CA GLN A 48 9.04 -6.75 6.34
C GLN A 48 7.76 -6.11 5.76
N PRO A 49 7.20 -6.65 4.66
CA PRO A 49 6.06 -6.04 3.96
C PRO A 49 4.77 -6.01 4.79
N ARG A 50 4.64 -6.84 5.84
CA ARG A 50 3.49 -6.79 6.76
C ARG A 50 3.61 -5.67 7.81
N LEU A 51 4.82 -5.18 8.07
CA LEU A 51 5.08 -4.14 9.06
C LEU A 51 5.23 -2.76 8.42
N TYR A 52 5.89 -2.70 7.25
CA TYR A 52 6.26 -1.46 6.60
C TYR A 52 5.50 -1.25 5.29
N LEU A 53 4.72 -0.17 5.20
CA LEU A 53 3.90 0.17 4.05
C LEU A 53 4.72 0.34 2.77
N TYR A 54 5.88 0.99 2.85
CA TYR A 54 6.76 1.11 1.68
C TYR A 54 7.35 -0.23 1.25
N HIS A 55 7.54 -1.18 2.16
CA HIS A 55 8.01 -2.53 1.80
C HIS A 55 6.89 -3.33 1.13
N ALA A 56 5.65 -3.18 1.60
CA ALA A 56 4.48 -3.75 0.95
C ALA A 56 4.34 -3.25 -0.48
N TYR A 57 4.49 -1.95 -0.70
CA TYR A 57 4.52 -1.35 -2.04
C TYR A 57 5.62 -1.97 -2.91
N LEU A 58 6.86 -2.08 -2.41
CA LEU A 58 7.95 -2.68 -3.18
C LEU A 58 7.69 -4.16 -3.50
N ALA A 59 7.15 -4.93 -2.56
CA ALA A 59 6.79 -6.33 -2.78
C ALA A 59 5.68 -6.48 -3.82
N TYR A 60 4.66 -5.60 -3.77
CA TYR A 60 3.61 -5.53 -4.79
C TYR A 60 4.19 -5.29 -6.18
N MET A 61 5.05 -4.29 -6.32
CA MET A 61 5.68 -3.93 -7.59
C MET A 61 6.52 -5.09 -8.14
N GLU A 62 7.29 -5.76 -7.27
CA GLU A 62 8.13 -6.90 -7.61
C GLU A 62 7.30 -8.10 -8.08
N ALA A 63 6.23 -8.45 -7.36
CA ALA A 63 5.35 -9.57 -7.69
C ALA A 63 4.66 -9.41 -9.06
N HIS A 64 4.38 -8.18 -9.46
CA HIS A 64 3.75 -7.85 -10.76
C HIS A 64 4.77 -7.49 -11.85
N GLY A 65 6.07 -7.63 -11.59
CA GLY A 65 7.12 -7.42 -12.59
C GLY A 65 7.43 -5.94 -12.91
N TYR A 66 6.94 -4.99 -12.11
CA TYR A 66 7.21 -3.58 -12.29
C TYR A 66 8.61 -3.21 -11.75
N ARG A 67 9.49 -2.77 -12.66
CA ARG A 67 10.87 -2.37 -12.31
C ARG A 67 11.00 -0.92 -11.88
N ASN A 68 10.09 -0.06 -12.34
CA ASN A 68 10.12 1.38 -12.08
C ASN A 68 9.25 1.70 -10.86
N THR A 69 9.82 1.54 -9.67
CA THR A 69 9.13 1.88 -8.42
C THR A 69 9.28 3.36 -8.09
N LEU A 70 8.25 3.97 -7.51
CA LEU A 70 8.35 5.28 -6.88
C LEU A 70 9.37 5.25 -5.75
N SER A 71 10.16 6.32 -5.64
CA SER A 71 10.99 6.51 -4.44
C SER A 71 10.12 6.75 -3.21
N LEU A 72 10.65 6.50 -2.01
CA LEU A 72 9.92 6.73 -0.75
C LEU A 72 9.31 8.14 -0.68
N THR A 73 10.05 9.14 -1.15
CA THR A 73 9.59 10.53 -1.19
C THR A 73 8.41 10.72 -2.14
N MET A 74 8.46 10.13 -3.35
CA MET A 74 7.38 10.25 -4.33
C MET A 74 6.15 9.45 -3.90
N PHE A 75 6.36 8.23 -3.39
CA PHE A 75 5.31 7.41 -2.81
C PHE A 75 4.58 8.17 -1.67
N GLY A 76 5.34 8.69 -0.70
CA GLY A 76 4.75 9.42 0.43
C GLY A 76 4.03 10.72 0.04
N LYS A 77 4.42 11.37 -1.05
CA LYS A 77 3.74 12.56 -1.60
C LYS A 77 2.45 12.19 -2.33
N GLY A 78 2.44 11.12 -3.12
CA GLY A 78 1.28 10.70 -3.91
C GLY A 78 0.21 9.98 -3.09
N LEU A 79 0.63 9.22 -2.07
CA LEU A 79 -0.24 8.33 -1.30
C LEU A 79 -1.54 8.99 -0.80
N PRO A 80 -1.55 10.18 -0.17
CA PRO A 80 -2.80 10.78 0.31
C PRO A 80 -3.81 11.09 -0.80
N ALA A 81 -3.32 11.50 -1.98
CA ALA A 81 -4.17 11.80 -3.13
C ALA A 81 -4.78 10.52 -3.71
N MET A 82 -3.97 9.45 -3.83
CA MET A 82 -4.46 8.15 -4.29
C MET A 82 -5.51 7.58 -3.33
N LEU A 83 -5.24 7.59 -2.02
CA LEU A 83 -6.18 7.09 -1.00
C LEU A 83 -7.52 7.84 -0.98
N LYS A 84 -7.52 9.15 -1.24
CA LYS A 84 -8.74 9.95 -1.31
C LYS A 84 -9.70 9.46 -2.41
N GLU A 85 -9.16 8.97 -3.53
CA GLU A 85 -9.95 8.41 -4.64
C GLU A 85 -10.60 7.08 -4.26
N TYR A 86 -10.02 6.34 -3.31
CA TYR A 86 -10.62 5.16 -2.68
C TYR A 86 -11.54 5.50 -1.49
N GLY A 87 -11.75 6.78 -1.19
CA GLY A 87 -12.54 7.21 -0.03
C GLY A 87 -11.87 6.94 1.33
N LEU A 88 -10.55 6.71 1.36
CA LEU A 88 -9.80 6.40 2.58
C LEU A 88 -9.21 7.68 3.20
N SER A 89 -9.43 7.86 4.51
CA SER A 89 -8.74 8.91 5.27
C SER A 89 -7.32 8.47 5.59
N TYR A 90 -6.34 9.33 5.27
CA TYR A 90 -4.94 9.08 5.58
C TYR A 90 -4.50 9.85 6.83
N GLU A 91 -4.16 9.10 7.88
CA GLU A 91 -3.64 9.61 9.13
C GLU A 91 -2.27 9.02 9.44
N LYS A 92 -1.44 9.80 10.15
CA LYS A 92 -0.11 9.36 10.57
C LYS A 92 0.32 10.00 11.88
N ARG A 93 1.11 9.27 12.67
CA ARG A 93 1.70 9.73 13.93
C ARG A 93 3.19 9.42 13.98
N ARG A 94 3.99 10.38 14.45
CA ARG A 94 5.40 10.13 14.78
C ARG A 94 5.47 9.34 16.08
N LYS A 95 6.16 8.20 16.06
CA LYS A 95 6.51 7.37 17.23
C LYS A 95 8.03 7.18 17.26
N ASN A 96 8.52 6.60 18.37
CA ASN A 96 9.96 6.36 18.55
C ASN A 96 10.56 5.47 17.45
N GLN A 97 9.78 4.52 16.93
CA GLN A 97 10.21 3.59 15.87
C GLN A 97 10.05 4.15 14.44
N GLY A 98 9.46 5.35 14.28
CA GLY A 98 9.24 5.96 12.98
C GLY A 98 7.86 6.60 12.84
N ILE A 99 7.41 6.78 11.59
CA ILE A 99 6.07 7.29 11.30
C ILE A 99 5.14 6.09 11.13
N GLN A 100 4.09 6.00 11.95
CA GLN A 100 3.03 5.00 11.83
C GLN A 100 1.80 5.61 11.16
N THR A 101 1.15 4.85 10.29
CA THR A 101 -0.07 5.26 9.58
C THR A 101 -1.29 4.57 10.17
N ASN A 102 -2.48 5.00 9.75
CA ASN A 102 -3.71 4.25 10.01
C ASN A 102 -4.00 3.20 8.92
N LEU A 103 -3.01 2.78 8.13
CA LEU A 103 -3.25 1.87 7.00
C LEU A 103 -2.82 0.46 7.35
N THR A 104 -3.62 -0.52 6.94
CA THR A 104 -3.23 -1.94 6.95
C THR A 104 -3.50 -2.57 5.58
N LEU A 105 -2.87 -3.72 5.32
CA LEU A 105 -3.13 -4.52 4.13
C LEU A 105 -4.43 -5.30 4.33
N ARG A 106 -5.27 -5.31 3.32
CA ARG A 106 -6.45 -6.18 3.28
C ARG A 106 -6.04 -7.64 3.14
N GLU A 107 -6.93 -8.55 3.52
CA GLU A 107 -6.65 -9.99 3.53
C GLU A 107 -6.27 -10.54 2.15
N GLU A 108 -6.89 -10.02 1.07
CA GLU A 108 -6.66 -10.43 -0.32
C GLU A 108 -5.18 -10.32 -0.71
N SER A 109 -4.48 -9.34 -0.14
CA SER A 109 -3.04 -9.14 -0.36
C SER A 109 -2.23 -10.42 -0.10
N ASN A 110 -2.62 -11.23 0.90
CA ASN A 110 -1.95 -12.49 1.26
C ASN A 110 -2.08 -13.58 0.19
N ALA A 111 -3.20 -13.61 -0.52
CA ALA A 111 -3.45 -14.58 -1.58
C ALA A 111 -2.78 -14.15 -2.90
N ASP A 112 -2.75 -12.84 -3.15
CA ASP A 112 -2.42 -12.32 -4.47
C ASP A 112 -0.92 -12.11 -4.68
N TRP A 113 -0.22 -11.46 -3.74
CA TRP A 113 1.15 -11.01 -4.00
C TRP A 113 2.07 -10.91 -2.79
N LEU A 114 1.54 -10.88 -1.56
CA LEU A 114 2.40 -10.86 -0.36
C LEU A 114 3.24 -12.15 -0.32
N PRO A 115 4.56 -12.04 -0.14
CA PRO A 115 5.38 -13.21 0.11
C PRO A 115 4.79 -14.01 1.27
N LYS A 116 4.64 -15.33 1.07
CA LYS A 116 4.34 -16.25 2.16
C LYS A 116 5.44 -16.06 3.20
N CYS A 117 5.08 -16.11 4.48
CA CYS A 117 6.11 -16.16 5.50
C CYS A 117 6.91 -17.42 5.18
N ASP A 118 8.17 -17.28 4.76
CA ASP A 118 9.02 -18.45 4.57
C ASP A 118 9.01 -19.19 5.91
N ASP A 119 8.47 -20.42 5.93
CA ASP A 119 8.88 -21.39 6.94
C ASP A 119 10.40 -21.35 6.97
N PRO A 120 11.02 -21.27 8.16
CA PRO A 120 12.44 -20.99 8.29
C PRO A 120 13.20 -21.90 7.34
N ILE A 121 13.90 -21.28 6.39
CA ILE A 121 14.70 -21.91 5.34
C ILE A 121 15.34 -23.16 5.94
N ALA A 122 14.83 -24.33 5.56
CA ALA A 122 15.48 -25.58 5.88
C ALA A 122 16.89 -25.48 5.31
N LYS A 123 17.86 -25.52 6.23
CA LYS A 123 19.29 -25.33 6.01
C LYS A 123 19.85 -26.12 4.84
#